data_AF-A0A7W0Q5J5-F1
#
_entry.id   AF-A0A7W0Q5J5-F1
#
_cell.length_a   1.000
_cell.length_b   1.000
_cell.length_c   1.000
_cell.angle_alpha   90.00
_cell.angle_beta   90.00
_cell.angle_gamma   90.00
#
_symmetry.space_group_name_H-M   'P 1'
#
loop_
_entity.id
_entity.type
_entity.pdbx_description
1 polymer ?
#
loop_
_entity_poly.entity_id
_entity_poly.type
_entity_poly.pdbx_seq_one_letter_code
_entity_poly.pdbx_strand_id
1 'polypeptide(L)'
;MTSRHLLLVSLLGLVACRDATGKQEEVAVRAAPVAPTTNPTTSIPAAGSAPTPAAGSGSAAKVKDPQKGDKIDNEWVPAEFKTGAARWKDTGVYLDGKPVAFLTWGELPITLKPTWLKDKVSANKRPGSTDLGWRWGQQRFYRFIDYLKALGIDINKVKEMHVYGPRFSESVIASRADLQSPRANDFMFRFGGNVNGKAIPRVPQGFGGGRPPDKISAVMIYMEKKPPTLDSEGFMLDGVPQEGVPYYGEPIRGGVRVYLDNRLAAIIKRQELDPTAAKTAANGELEWSLGAFLAAQGVDTSKVVELWAIRDDKRADKFPASDISAMTFQASSQAKGGVLLTDKLIRANAIALHTRALEPADMPITTADDD
;
A
#
# COMPACT_ATOMS: atom_id res chain seq x y z
N MET A 1 46.74 -30.18 -47.32
CA MET A 1 47.88 -29.50 -46.71
C MET A 1 47.29 -28.30 -45.98
N THR A 2 47.19 -28.21 -44.65
CA THR A 2 48.24 -28.31 -43.61
C THR A 2 47.61 -28.50 -42.22
N SER A 3 48.33 -29.27 -41.37
CA SER A 3 48.41 -29.32 -39.88
C SER A 3 47.21 -28.90 -39.02
N ARG A 4 46.56 -29.72 -38.17
CA ARG A 4 47.01 -30.64 -37.08
C ARG A 4 47.87 -30.01 -35.96
N HIS A 5 47.28 -30.11 -34.76
CA HIS A 5 47.84 -30.21 -33.40
C HIS A 5 48.12 -28.93 -32.61
N LEU A 6 47.31 -28.69 -31.56
CA LEU A 6 47.81 -28.70 -30.18
C LEU A 6 46.67 -29.06 -29.21
N LEU A 7 46.89 -30.10 -28.42
CA LEU A 7 45.99 -30.67 -27.41
C LEU A 7 46.92 -30.96 -26.23
N LEU A 8 46.74 -30.29 -25.08
CA LEU A 8 47.38 -30.66 -23.81
C LEU A 8 46.45 -30.20 -22.67
N VAL A 9 45.75 -31.14 -22.04
CA VAL A 9 46.05 -31.76 -20.72
C VAL A 9 45.59 -30.90 -19.54
N SER A 10 44.60 -31.41 -18.80
CA SER A 10 44.69 -31.52 -17.34
C SER A 10 43.78 -32.65 -16.85
N LEU A 11 44.42 -33.64 -16.26
CA LEU A 11 43.92 -34.89 -15.70
C LEU A 11 44.10 -34.80 -14.17
N LEU A 12 43.39 -35.67 -13.43
CA LEU A 12 43.41 -35.92 -11.97
C LEU A 12 42.52 -34.99 -11.12
N GLY A 13 41.72 -35.48 -10.17
CA GLY A 13 41.61 -36.85 -9.65
C GLY A 13 40.32 -37.05 -8.85
N LEU A 14 39.75 -38.24 -9.02
CA LEU A 14 38.72 -38.83 -8.17
C LEU A 14 39.43 -39.68 -7.10
N VAL A 15 39.33 -39.30 -5.83
CA VAL A 15 39.62 -40.18 -4.69
C VAL A 15 38.54 -40.01 -3.62
N ALA A 16 37.98 -41.18 -3.30
CA ALA A 16 37.14 -41.68 -2.21
C ALA A 16 36.96 -40.89 -0.89
N CYS A 17 35.75 -41.04 -0.33
CA CYS A 17 35.37 -41.48 1.05
C CYS A 17 33.83 -41.28 1.12
N ARG A 18 32.91 -42.24 1.21
CA ARG A 18 32.72 -43.47 2.01
C ARG A 18 32.76 -43.24 3.53
N ASP A 19 31.58 -43.45 4.12
CA ASP A 19 31.21 -43.68 5.53
C ASP A 19 31.30 -42.52 6.55
N ALA A 20 30.11 -42.03 6.95
CA ALA A 20 29.84 -41.53 8.30
C ALA A 20 28.32 -41.58 8.59
N THR A 21 27.82 -42.79 8.87
CA THR A 21 26.60 -43.01 9.65
C THR A 21 26.87 -42.60 11.10
N GLY A 22 26.71 -41.32 11.40
CA GLY A 22 26.74 -40.78 12.76
C GLY A 22 25.34 -40.37 13.20
N LYS A 23 24.78 -41.10 14.17
CA LYS A 23 23.66 -40.60 14.99
C LYS A 23 24.11 -39.30 15.66
N GLN A 24 23.52 -38.17 15.28
CA GLN A 24 23.63 -36.97 16.09
C GLN A 24 22.66 -37.12 17.26
N GLU A 25 23.23 -37.36 18.44
CA GLU A 25 22.56 -37.15 19.71
C GLU A 25 22.13 -35.67 19.79
N GLU A 26 20.85 -35.49 20.07
CA GLU A 26 20.22 -34.21 20.36
C GLU A 26 20.76 -33.72 21.72
N VAL A 27 21.75 -32.83 21.68
CA VAL A 27 22.20 -32.11 22.87
C VAL A 27 21.10 -31.11 23.22
N ALA A 28 20.24 -31.50 24.16
CA ALA A 28 19.27 -30.60 24.78
C ALA A 28 20.03 -29.47 25.52
N VAL A 29 20.15 -28.32 24.86
CA VAL A 29 20.63 -27.09 25.49
C VAL A 29 19.53 -26.61 26.44
N ARG A 30 19.69 -26.90 27.73
CA ARG A 30 18.90 -26.27 28.80
C ARG A 30 19.10 -24.76 28.74
N ALA A 31 18.03 -24.02 28.47
CA ALA A 31 18.02 -22.57 28.65
C ALA A 31 18.29 -22.24 30.13
N ALA A 32 19.22 -21.33 30.38
CA ALA A 32 19.48 -20.79 31.70
C ALA A 32 18.25 -20.01 32.20
N PRO A 33 17.86 -20.14 33.48
CA PRO A 33 16.74 -19.37 34.04
C PRO A 33 17.13 -17.89 34.13
N VAL A 34 16.50 -17.05 33.32
CA VAL A 34 16.60 -15.59 33.45
C VAL A 34 15.57 -15.15 34.48
N ALA A 35 16.05 -14.78 35.67
CA ALA A 35 15.24 -14.11 36.68
C ALA A 35 15.02 -12.64 36.27
N PRO A 36 13.79 -12.10 36.39
CA PRO A 36 13.53 -10.69 36.10
C PRO A 36 14.02 -9.81 37.26
N THR A 37 14.99 -8.95 37.00
CA THR A 37 15.44 -7.94 37.97
C THR A 37 14.51 -6.74 37.91
N THR A 38 13.77 -6.54 38.99
CA THR A 38 13.01 -5.34 39.32
C THR A 38 13.92 -4.32 40.01
N ASN A 39 14.14 -3.15 39.38
CA ASN A 39 13.82 -1.83 39.95
C ASN A 39 14.60 -0.67 39.27
N PRO A 40 14.01 0.54 39.28
CA PRO A 40 14.41 1.68 38.45
C PRO A 40 15.32 2.66 39.21
N THR A 41 16.18 3.39 38.50
CA THR A 41 16.84 4.59 39.07
C THR A 41 17.19 5.60 37.97
N THR A 42 16.40 6.68 37.94
CA THR A 42 16.80 8.10 37.91
C THR A 42 17.50 8.70 36.67
N SER A 43 16.66 9.40 35.90
CA SER A 43 16.80 10.70 35.21
C SER A 43 18.18 11.34 34.91
N ILE A 44 18.33 11.75 33.64
CA ILE A 44 19.05 12.96 33.19
C ILE A 44 18.18 13.67 32.13
N PRO A 45 18.06 15.02 32.12
CA PRO A 45 17.08 15.74 31.29
C PRO A 45 17.66 16.14 29.92
N ALA A 46 16.82 16.11 28.87
CA ALA A 46 17.10 16.84 27.63
C ALA A 46 15.81 17.20 26.86
N ALA A 47 15.64 18.52 26.71
CA ALA A 47 15.12 19.26 25.56
C ALA A 47 13.77 18.86 24.92
N GLY A 48 12.76 19.65 25.30
CA GLY A 48 11.61 20.12 24.51
C GLY A 48 11.22 19.37 23.23
N SER A 49 10.20 18.54 23.35
CA SER A 49 9.40 18.06 22.22
C SER A 49 7.94 18.52 22.39
N ALA A 50 7.39 19.05 21.32
CA ALA A 50 6.02 19.55 21.22
C ALA A 50 4.97 18.48 21.57
N PRO A 51 3.80 18.86 22.14
CA PRO A 51 2.82 17.91 22.60
C PRO A 51 2.20 17.11 21.44
N THR A 52 2.26 15.79 21.57
CA THR A 52 1.46 14.85 20.78
C THR A 52 0.00 14.97 21.24
N PRO A 53 -0.99 15.17 20.34
CA PRO A 53 -2.39 15.17 20.78
C PRO A 53 -2.76 13.75 21.24
N ALA A 54 -3.17 13.64 22.49
CA ALA A 54 -3.73 12.44 23.06
C ALA A 54 -5.02 12.04 22.31
N ALA A 55 -5.20 10.75 22.11
CA ALA A 55 -6.45 10.17 21.63
C ALA A 55 -7.59 10.50 22.63
N GLY A 56 -8.34 11.56 22.31
CA GLY A 56 -9.49 11.99 23.08
C GLY A 56 -10.66 11.05 22.86
N SER A 57 -10.91 10.18 23.84
CA SER A 57 -12.22 9.55 24.06
C SER A 57 -13.21 10.65 24.44
N GLY A 58 -14.00 11.11 23.47
CA GLY A 58 -15.05 12.10 23.64
C GLY A 58 -16.37 11.56 23.11
N SER A 59 -17.26 11.14 24.02
CA SER A 59 -18.62 10.71 23.69
C SER A 59 -19.42 11.89 23.13
N ALA A 60 -19.73 11.87 21.84
CA ALA A 60 -20.66 12.81 21.21
C ALA A 60 -22.06 12.17 21.07
N ALA A 61 -23.07 12.96 21.39
CA ALA A 61 -24.45 12.57 21.63
C ALA A 61 -25.13 11.84 20.46
N LYS A 62 -25.83 10.75 20.81
CA LYS A 62 -26.74 9.99 19.95
C LYS A 62 -28.01 10.79 19.69
N VAL A 63 -28.09 11.49 18.56
CA VAL A 63 -29.41 11.87 17.99
C VAL A 63 -29.91 10.68 17.19
N LYS A 64 -30.99 10.05 17.66
CA LYS A 64 -31.63 8.89 17.02
C LYS A 64 -32.40 9.36 15.79
N ASP A 65 -32.08 8.79 14.63
CA ASP A 65 -32.91 8.86 13.43
C ASP A 65 -34.06 7.84 13.55
N PRO A 66 -35.33 8.27 13.61
CA PRO A 66 -36.48 7.37 13.78
C PRO A 66 -36.79 6.50 12.54
N GLN A 67 -36.12 6.70 11.39
CA GLN A 67 -36.34 5.90 10.19
C GLN A 67 -35.38 4.70 10.02
N LYS A 68 -34.35 4.57 10.87
CA LYS A 68 -33.39 3.46 10.80
C LYS A 68 -33.50 2.57 12.04
N GLY A 69 -34.01 1.34 11.85
CA GLY A 69 -33.96 0.30 12.88
C GLY A 69 -32.53 0.10 13.41
N ASP A 70 -32.44 -0.24 14.69
CA ASP A 70 -31.27 -0.21 15.60
C ASP A 70 -30.01 -1.00 15.14
N LYS A 71 -29.42 -0.67 14.00
CA LYS A 71 -28.09 -1.12 13.62
C LYS A 71 -27.25 0.08 13.22
N ILE A 72 -26.44 0.52 14.17
CA ILE A 72 -25.27 1.34 13.90
C ILE A 72 -24.36 0.46 13.04
N ASP A 73 -24.29 0.73 11.73
CA ASP A 73 -23.49 -0.02 10.73
C ASP A 73 -21.98 -0.07 11.02
N ASN A 74 -21.50 0.55 12.12
CA ASN A 74 -20.11 1.02 12.24
C ASN A 74 -19.17 0.16 13.11
N GLU A 75 -19.68 -0.82 13.86
CA GLU A 75 -18.84 -1.87 14.49
C GLU A 75 -18.98 -3.22 13.81
N TRP A 76 -19.94 -3.34 12.89
CA TRP A 76 -20.14 -4.59 12.17
C TRP A 76 -19.08 -4.73 11.08
N VAL A 77 -17.92 -5.24 11.48
CA VAL A 77 -17.00 -5.92 10.56
C VAL A 77 -17.63 -7.27 10.28
N PRO A 78 -18.09 -7.57 9.04
CA PRO A 78 -18.60 -8.91 8.73
C PRO A 78 -17.52 -9.92 9.10
N ALA A 79 -17.91 -11.09 9.63
CA ALA A 79 -16.94 -12.05 10.18
C ALA A 79 -15.83 -12.42 9.18
N GLU A 80 -16.16 -12.43 7.88
CA GLU A 80 -15.20 -12.62 6.79
C GLU A 80 -14.05 -11.61 6.79
N PHE A 81 -14.25 -10.38 7.28
CA PHE A 81 -13.24 -9.31 7.35
C PHE A 81 -12.48 -9.26 8.69
N LYS A 82 -12.83 -10.09 9.68
CA LYS A 82 -12.16 -10.15 10.99
C LYS A 82 -10.93 -11.07 11.01
N THR A 83 -10.76 -11.90 9.98
CA THR A 83 -9.66 -12.87 9.89
C THR A 83 -9.17 -13.00 8.44
N GLY A 84 -7.89 -13.31 8.25
CA GLY A 84 -7.33 -13.64 6.93
C GLY A 84 -7.26 -12.48 5.94
N ALA A 85 -7.37 -12.77 4.64
CA ALA A 85 -7.11 -11.83 3.54
C ALA A 85 -8.10 -10.66 3.43
N ALA A 86 -9.32 -10.84 3.91
CA ALA A 86 -10.40 -9.85 3.73
C ALA A 86 -10.18 -8.58 4.57
N ARG A 87 -9.41 -8.63 5.67
CA ARG A 87 -9.00 -7.42 6.42
C ARG A 87 -8.31 -6.36 5.54
N TRP A 88 -7.70 -6.78 4.44
CA TRP A 88 -6.98 -5.93 3.48
C TRP A 88 -7.89 -5.42 2.34
N LYS A 89 -9.00 -4.75 2.71
CA LYS A 89 -9.95 -4.20 1.72
C LYS A 89 -9.27 -3.21 0.77
N ASP A 90 -8.43 -2.34 1.31
CA ASP A 90 -7.59 -1.41 0.54
C ASP A 90 -6.15 -1.92 0.54
N THR A 91 -5.44 -1.82 -0.59
CA THR A 91 -4.06 -2.29 -0.68
C THR A 91 -3.11 -1.20 -0.17
N GLY A 92 -2.96 -1.11 1.15
CA GLY A 92 -2.13 -0.10 1.80
C GLY A 92 -0.63 -0.33 1.62
N VAL A 93 0.12 0.76 1.62
CA VAL A 93 1.59 0.79 1.58
C VAL A 93 2.08 1.47 2.85
N TYR A 94 2.96 0.79 3.58
CA TYR A 94 3.40 1.19 4.90
C TYR A 94 4.93 1.29 4.95
N LEU A 95 5.43 2.38 5.49
CA LEU A 95 6.85 2.60 5.78
C LEU A 95 7.07 2.55 7.28
N ASP A 96 7.78 1.52 7.76
CA ASP A 96 8.02 1.26 9.19
C ASP A 96 6.71 1.25 10.02
N GLY A 97 5.65 0.69 9.42
CA GLY A 97 4.29 0.62 9.97
C GLY A 97 3.45 1.88 9.74
N LYS A 98 4.03 3.01 9.31
CA LYS A 98 3.23 4.21 9.03
C LYS A 98 2.63 4.12 7.62
N PRO A 99 1.32 4.39 7.45
CA PRO A 99 0.72 4.44 6.12
C PRO A 99 1.33 5.59 5.31
N VAL A 100 1.71 5.33 4.07
CA VAL A 100 2.31 6.36 3.19
C VAL A 100 1.60 6.49 1.84
N ALA A 101 0.94 5.42 1.39
CA ALA A 101 0.20 5.40 0.13
C ALA A 101 -0.73 4.19 0.05
N PHE A 102 -1.46 4.09 -1.07
CA PHE A 102 -2.26 2.93 -1.43
C PHE A 102 -1.98 2.53 -2.88
N LEU A 103 -2.00 1.23 -3.16
CA LEU A 103 -1.95 0.69 -4.52
C LEU A 103 -3.36 0.68 -5.12
N THR A 104 -3.83 1.88 -5.47
CA THR A 104 -5.02 2.13 -6.29
C THR A 104 -4.58 2.97 -7.50
N TRP A 105 -5.03 2.64 -8.71
CA TRP A 105 -4.48 3.26 -9.92
C TRP A 105 -4.58 4.80 -9.91
N GLY A 106 -5.75 5.33 -9.59
CA GLY A 106 -5.98 6.78 -9.51
C GLY A 106 -5.25 7.47 -8.37
N GLU A 107 -4.63 6.73 -7.45
CA GLU A 107 -3.90 7.27 -6.30
C GLU A 107 -2.38 7.14 -6.47
N LEU A 108 -1.92 6.55 -7.57
CA LEU A 108 -0.49 6.45 -7.85
C LEU A 108 0.15 7.84 -7.98
N PRO A 109 1.43 7.98 -7.59
CA PRO A 109 2.20 9.18 -7.83
C PRO A 109 2.19 9.59 -9.29
N ILE A 110 1.99 10.87 -9.58
CA ILE A 110 1.92 11.40 -10.95
C ILE A 110 3.24 11.24 -11.73
N THR A 111 4.36 11.22 -10.99
CA THR A 111 5.70 11.03 -11.53
C THR A 111 6.00 9.57 -11.87
N LEU A 112 5.16 8.62 -11.42
CA LEU A 112 5.34 7.20 -11.70
C LEU A 112 4.95 6.89 -13.14
N LYS A 113 5.95 6.61 -13.97
CA LYS A 113 5.74 6.21 -15.37
C LYS A 113 5.54 4.70 -15.50
N PRO A 114 4.60 4.25 -16.34
CA PRO A 114 4.42 2.83 -16.58
C PRO A 114 5.57 2.24 -17.40
N THR A 115 5.75 0.93 -17.29
CA THR A 115 6.46 0.09 -18.25
C THR A 115 5.44 -0.73 -19.01
N TRP A 116 5.43 -0.61 -20.34
CA TRP A 116 4.58 -1.42 -21.21
C TRP A 116 5.29 -2.73 -21.56
N LEU A 117 4.62 -3.85 -21.29
CA LEU A 117 5.13 -5.18 -21.62
C LEU A 117 4.14 -5.91 -22.51
N LYS A 118 4.66 -6.54 -23.56
CA LYS A 118 3.89 -7.47 -24.38
C LYS A 118 3.54 -8.70 -23.55
N ASP A 119 2.25 -8.95 -23.39
CA ASP A 119 1.72 -10.06 -22.59
C ASP A 119 0.47 -10.65 -23.24
N LYS A 120 0.05 -11.83 -22.79
CA LYS A 120 -1.21 -12.44 -23.18
C LYS A 120 -2.35 -11.74 -22.44
N VAL A 121 -3.22 -11.06 -23.19
CA VAL A 121 -4.44 -10.45 -22.68
C VAL A 121 -5.63 -11.32 -23.03
N SER A 122 -6.59 -11.43 -22.11
CA SER A 122 -7.86 -12.13 -22.37
C SER A 122 -8.56 -11.53 -23.59
N ALA A 123 -9.09 -12.38 -24.45
CA ALA A 123 -9.81 -12.00 -25.65
C ALA A 123 -11.17 -12.70 -25.67
N ASN A 124 -12.20 -11.97 -26.08
CA ASN A 124 -13.53 -12.54 -26.23
C ASN A 124 -13.50 -13.66 -27.25
N LYS A 125 -13.89 -14.85 -26.81
CA LYS A 125 -14.05 -16.01 -27.68
C LYS A 125 -15.46 -16.02 -28.23
N ARG A 126 -15.61 -16.10 -29.55
CA ARG A 126 -16.92 -16.29 -30.17
C ARG A 126 -17.44 -17.70 -29.80
N PRO A 127 -18.71 -17.84 -29.39
CA PRO A 127 -19.28 -19.16 -29.14
C PRO A 127 -19.10 -20.09 -30.35
N GLY A 128 -18.59 -21.30 -30.13
CA GLY A 128 -18.34 -22.29 -31.18
C GLY A 128 -17.08 -22.06 -32.03
N SER A 129 -16.28 -21.00 -31.79
CA SER A 129 -15.03 -20.79 -32.54
C SER A 129 -13.82 -21.52 -31.92
N THR A 130 -12.77 -21.69 -32.72
CA THR A 130 -11.44 -22.14 -32.28
C THR A 130 -10.52 -20.99 -31.89
N ASP A 131 -11.05 -19.76 -31.80
CA ASP A 131 -10.28 -18.58 -31.44
C ASP A 131 -9.62 -18.82 -30.06
N LEU A 132 -8.35 -18.44 -29.96
CA LEU A 132 -7.65 -18.42 -28.69
C LEU A 132 -8.37 -17.41 -27.79
N GLY A 133 -8.74 -17.82 -26.56
CA GLY A 133 -9.33 -16.92 -25.55
C GLY A 133 -8.37 -15.84 -25.04
N TRP A 134 -7.26 -15.64 -25.75
CA TRP A 134 -6.24 -14.64 -25.47
C TRP A 134 -5.62 -14.16 -26.78
N ARG A 135 -5.09 -12.94 -26.75
CA ARG A 135 -4.25 -12.36 -27.81
C ARG A 135 -3.01 -11.74 -27.19
N TRP A 136 -1.98 -11.50 -27.99
CA TRP A 136 -0.88 -10.64 -27.56
C TRP A 136 -1.35 -9.19 -27.51
N GLY A 137 -1.00 -8.48 -26.44
CA GLY A 137 -1.27 -7.05 -26.30
C GLY A 137 -0.25 -6.41 -25.35
N GLN A 138 -0.24 -5.09 -25.31
CA GLN A 138 0.55 -4.36 -24.31
C GLN A 138 -0.22 -4.32 -23.00
N GLN A 139 0.41 -4.77 -21.92
CA GLN A 139 -0.07 -4.60 -20.56
C GLN A 139 0.80 -3.58 -19.82
N ARG A 140 0.13 -2.79 -19.00
CA ARG A 140 0.74 -1.73 -18.21
C ARG A 140 1.23 -2.28 -16.88
N PHE A 141 2.51 -2.11 -16.62
CA PHE A 141 3.15 -2.45 -15.35
C PHE A 141 3.79 -1.21 -14.73
N TYR A 142 4.03 -1.28 -13.43
CA TYR A 142 4.77 -0.29 -12.65
C TYR A 142 5.85 -1.01 -11.87
N ARG A 143 7.10 -0.56 -11.98
CA ARG A 143 8.20 -1.12 -11.21
C ARG A 143 8.06 -0.70 -9.75
N PHE A 144 8.24 -1.63 -8.82
CA PHE A 144 8.22 -1.30 -7.40
C PHE A 144 9.30 -0.28 -7.05
N ILE A 145 10.50 -0.42 -7.62
CA ILE A 145 11.60 0.53 -7.39
C ILE A 145 11.24 1.96 -7.81
N ASP A 146 10.57 2.15 -8.95
CA ASP A 146 10.19 3.48 -9.41
C ASP A 146 9.02 4.04 -8.61
N TYR A 147 8.12 3.16 -8.16
CA TYR A 147 7.04 3.53 -7.23
C TYR A 147 7.59 4.03 -5.88
N LEU A 148 8.54 3.31 -5.28
CA LEU A 148 9.18 3.75 -4.03
C LEU A 148 9.88 5.09 -4.19
N LYS A 149 10.64 5.29 -5.28
CA LYS A 149 11.27 6.58 -5.58
C LYS A 149 10.24 7.69 -5.74
N ALA A 150 9.12 7.43 -6.42
CA ALA A 150 8.06 8.41 -6.62
C ALA A 150 7.35 8.81 -5.32
N LEU A 151 7.34 7.94 -4.31
CA LEU A 151 6.91 8.27 -2.94
C LEU A 151 7.97 9.04 -2.13
N GLY A 152 9.19 9.20 -2.68
CA GLY A 152 10.33 9.80 -1.98
C GLY A 152 11.05 8.85 -1.03
N ILE A 153 10.90 7.53 -1.21
CA ILE A 153 11.58 6.51 -0.41
C ILE A 153 12.92 6.17 -1.07
N ASP A 154 14.00 6.35 -0.32
CA ASP A 154 15.35 5.97 -0.76
C ASP A 154 15.55 4.45 -0.62
N ILE A 155 15.53 3.76 -1.76
CA ILE A 155 15.69 2.31 -1.85
C ILE A 155 16.97 1.83 -1.17
N ASN A 156 18.04 2.63 -1.18
CA ASN A 156 19.32 2.22 -0.58
C ASN A 156 19.25 2.13 0.94
N LYS A 157 18.27 2.80 1.56
CA LYS A 157 18.02 2.74 3.00
C LYS A 157 17.05 1.63 3.37
N VAL A 158 16.22 1.16 2.43
CA VAL A 158 15.31 0.04 2.67
C VAL A 158 16.10 -1.20 3.06
N LYS A 159 15.77 -1.78 4.21
CA LYS A 159 16.35 -3.03 4.71
C LYS A 159 15.66 -4.22 4.02
N GLU A 160 14.34 -4.16 3.96
CA GLU A 160 13.52 -5.20 3.37
C GLU A 160 12.15 -4.64 2.97
N MET A 161 11.56 -5.18 1.92
CA MET A 161 10.19 -4.89 1.50
C MET A 161 9.41 -6.20 1.43
N HIS A 162 8.26 -6.25 2.09
CA HIS A 162 7.33 -7.37 1.97
C HIS A 162 6.14 -6.97 1.13
N VAL A 163 5.84 -7.76 0.10
CA VAL A 163 4.60 -7.65 -0.67
C VAL A 163 3.70 -8.81 -0.27
N TYR A 164 2.71 -8.51 0.56
CA TYR A 164 1.82 -9.51 1.15
C TYR A 164 0.77 -9.97 0.16
N GLY A 165 0.61 -11.30 0.07
CA GLY A 165 -0.52 -11.95 -0.56
C GLY A 165 -1.75 -12.05 0.35
N PRO A 166 -2.81 -12.73 -0.12
CA PRO A 166 -3.94 -13.13 0.72
C PRO A 166 -3.53 -14.03 1.89
N ARG A 167 -2.49 -14.85 1.70
CA ARG A 167 -1.89 -15.72 2.72
C ARG A 167 -0.45 -15.31 2.96
N PHE A 168 0.05 -15.47 4.19
CA PHE A 168 1.44 -15.14 4.50
C PHE A 168 2.45 -15.97 3.68
N SER A 169 2.10 -17.23 3.39
CA SER A 169 2.87 -18.12 2.50
C SER A 169 2.97 -17.64 1.05
N GLU A 170 2.15 -16.67 0.65
CA GLU A 170 2.10 -16.04 -0.67
C GLU A 170 2.68 -14.62 -0.60
N SER A 171 3.72 -14.40 0.21
CA SER A 171 4.38 -13.10 0.32
C SER A 171 5.72 -13.11 -0.39
N VAL A 172 6.04 -12.01 -1.07
CA VAL A 172 7.38 -11.76 -1.59
C VAL A 172 8.15 -10.97 -0.55
N ILE A 173 9.33 -11.46 -0.17
CA ILE A 173 10.22 -10.80 0.80
C ILE A 173 11.47 -10.35 0.06
N ALA A 174 11.48 -9.10 -0.39
CA ALA A 174 12.58 -8.53 -1.15
C ALA A 174 13.59 -7.89 -0.19
N SER A 175 14.76 -8.50 -0.04
CA SER A 175 15.86 -7.94 0.74
C SER A 175 16.42 -6.68 0.08
N ARG A 176 17.25 -5.92 0.81
CA ARG A 176 18.03 -4.83 0.22
C ARG A 176 18.82 -5.26 -1.02
N ALA A 177 19.47 -6.43 -0.97
CA ALA A 177 20.25 -6.95 -2.08
C ALA A 177 19.37 -7.24 -3.31
N ASP A 178 18.17 -7.80 -3.09
CA ASP A 178 17.19 -8.02 -4.16
C ASP A 178 16.79 -6.69 -4.80
N LEU A 179 16.41 -5.70 -4.00
CA LEU A 179 15.95 -4.38 -4.45
C LEU A 179 17.02 -3.57 -5.19
N GLN A 180 18.30 -3.82 -4.91
CA GLN A 180 19.44 -3.21 -5.60
C GLN A 180 19.92 -4.03 -6.81
N SER A 181 19.44 -5.26 -6.98
CA SER A 181 19.82 -6.11 -8.10
C SER A 181 19.17 -5.66 -9.42
N PRO A 182 19.77 -5.98 -10.58
CA PRO A 182 19.14 -5.72 -11.88
C PRO A 182 17.75 -6.37 -12.02
N ARG A 183 17.50 -7.47 -11.30
CA ARG A 183 16.23 -8.20 -11.32
C ARG A 183 15.09 -7.38 -10.70
N ALA A 184 15.40 -6.39 -9.86
CA ALA A 184 14.38 -5.50 -9.30
C ALA A 184 13.64 -4.70 -10.39
N ASN A 185 14.24 -4.50 -11.56
CA ASN A 185 13.57 -3.88 -12.71
C ASN A 185 12.39 -4.71 -13.23
N ASP A 186 12.43 -6.03 -13.04
CA ASP A 186 11.37 -6.95 -13.44
C ASP A 186 10.38 -7.25 -12.30
N PHE A 187 10.63 -6.74 -11.10
CA PHE A 187 9.68 -6.79 -10.01
C PHE A 187 8.69 -5.63 -10.11
N MET A 188 7.51 -5.95 -10.62
CA MET A 188 6.51 -4.97 -11.01
C MET A 188 5.13 -5.31 -10.45
N PHE A 189 4.17 -4.41 -10.63
CA PHE A 189 2.76 -4.68 -10.43
C PHE A 189 1.92 -4.08 -11.55
N ARG A 190 0.75 -4.66 -11.79
CA ARG A 190 -0.31 -4.14 -12.68
C ARG A 190 -1.64 -4.14 -11.96
N PHE A 191 -2.69 -3.61 -12.58
CA PHE A 191 -4.05 -3.72 -12.07
C PHE A 191 -4.87 -4.68 -12.93
N GLY A 192 -5.73 -5.48 -12.29
CA GLY A 192 -6.51 -6.51 -12.97
C GLY A 192 -7.37 -5.97 -14.12
N GLY A 193 -8.08 -4.85 -13.91
CA GLY A 193 -8.90 -4.20 -14.93
C GLY A 193 -8.22 -2.98 -15.56
N ASN A 194 -6.90 -3.06 -15.76
CA ASN A 194 -6.02 -2.00 -16.28
C ASN A 194 -5.93 -0.76 -15.39
N VAL A 195 -7.03 -0.04 -15.18
CA VAL A 195 -7.16 1.17 -14.35
C VAL A 195 -7.92 0.94 -13.05
N ASN A 196 -8.42 -0.28 -12.80
CA ASN A 196 -9.19 -0.61 -11.61
C ASN A 196 -8.85 -2.01 -11.07
N GLY A 197 -9.38 -2.31 -9.89
CA GLY A 197 -9.21 -3.60 -9.22
C GLY A 197 -7.94 -3.68 -8.38
N LYS A 198 -7.66 -4.87 -7.84
CA LYS A 198 -6.48 -5.11 -7.00
C LYS A 198 -5.20 -5.13 -7.83
N ALA A 199 -4.13 -4.65 -7.22
CA ALA A 199 -2.80 -4.76 -7.79
C ALA A 199 -2.34 -6.24 -7.82
N ILE A 200 -1.74 -6.65 -8.92
CA ILE A 200 -1.26 -8.02 -9.20
C ILE A 200 0.25 -7.92 -9.43
N PRO A 201 1.06 -8.69 -8.69
CA PRO A 201 2.51 -8.61 -8.82
C PRO A 201 3.00 -9.40 -10.03
N ARG A 202 4.11 -8.95 -10.61
CA ARG A 202 4.97 -9.70 -11.52
C ARG A 202 6.30 -9.87 -10.83
N VAL A 203 6.66 -11.11 -10.48
CA VAL A 203 7.87 -11.42 -9.72
C VAL A 203 8.85 -12.18 -10.63
N PRO A 204 10.08 -11.69 -10.81
CA PRO A 204 11.07 -12.37 -11.65
C PRO A 204 11.62 -13.60 -10.92
N GLN A 205 11.83 -14.72 -11.62
CA GLN A 205 12.08 -16.08 -11.06
C GLN A 205 12.59 -16.15 -9.61
N GLY A 206 13.83 -16.49 -9.24
CA GLY A 206 14.24 -16.55 -7.82
C GLY A 206 14.37 -15.20 -7.09
N PHE A 207 13.39 -14.30 -7.15
CA PHE A 207 13.40 -13.00 -6.45
C PHE A 207 12.50 -13.07 -5.21
N GLY A 208 13.03 -12.60 -4.07
CA GLY A 208 12.29 -12.48 -2.82
C GLY A 208 11.54 -13.74 -2.36
N GLY A 209 12.18 -14.91 -2.45
CA GLY A 209 11.61 -16.21 -2.09
C GLY A 209 10.82 -16.92 -3.19
N GLY A 210 10.57 -16.27 -4.34
CA GLY A 210 10.09 -16.90 -5.58
C GLY A 210 8.62 -17.35 -5.60
N ARG A 211 7.80 -16.93 -4.62
CA ARG A 211 6.36 -17.27 -4.56
C ARG A 211 5.51 -16.02 -4.78
N PRO A 212 5.14 -15.69 -6.03
CA PRO A 212 4.30 -14.53 -6.30
C PRO A 212 2.88 -14.75 -5.74
N PRO A 213 2.30 -13.77 -5.05
CA PRO A 213 0.87 -13.80 -4.77
C PRO A 213 0.04 -13.62 -6.02
N ASP A 214 -1.18 -14.15 -6.02
CA ASP A 214 -2.18 -13.87 -7.06
C ASP A 214 -2.59 -12.39 -7.07
N LYS A 215 -2.68 -11.77 -5.89
CA LYS A 215 -3.00 -10.34 -5.71
C LYS A 215 -2.28 -9.76 -4.50
N ILE A 216 -2.02 -8.45 -4.54
CA ILE A 216 -1.36 -7.73 -3.45
C ILE A 216 -2.41 -7.28 -2.44
N SER A 217 -2.24 -7.72 -1.19
CA SER A 217 -3.05 -7.31 -0.05
C SER A 217 -2.47 -6.08 0.64
N ALA A 218 -1.14 -6.00 0.78
CA ALA A 218 -0.44 -4.83 1.30
C ALA A 218 1.05 -4.85 0.93
N VAL A 219 1.71 -3.70 1.09
CA VAL A 219 3.16 -3.55 0.96
C VAL A 219 3.73 -2.99 2.25
N MET A 220 4.67 -3.70 2.85
CA MET A 220 5.40 -3.27 4.04
C MET A 220 6.83 -2.95 3.64
N ILE A 221 7.32 -1.79 4.04
CA ILE A 221 8.67 -1.33 3.75
C ILE A 221 9.34 -1.05 5.09
N TYR A 222 10.47 -1.69 5.34
CA TYR A 222 11.23 -1.50 6.57
C TYR A 222 12.52 -0.78 6.22
N MET A 223 12.70 0.41 6.80
CA MET A 223 13.87 1.25 6.56
C MET A 223 14.62 1.45 7.86
N GLU A 224 13.93 1.88 8.90
CA GLU A 224 14.50 2.07 10.23
C GLU A 224 14.21 0.89 11.15
N LYS A 225 12.99 0.34 11.10
CA LYS A 225 12.58 -0.73 12.01
C LYS A 225 13.09 -2.09 11.55
N LYS A 226 13.04 -3.07 12.46
CA LYS A 226 13.40 -4.45 12.18
C LYS A 226 12.28 -5.11 11.34
N PRO A 227 12.57 -5.71 10.18
CA PRO A 227 11.55 -6.46 9.46
C PRO A 227 11.19 -7.75 10.23
N PRO A 228 9.91 -8.17 10.24
CA PRO A 228 9.52 -9.50 10.67
C PRO A 228 10.12 -10.58 9.77
N THR A 229 10.30 -11.78 10.30
CA THR A 229 10.73 -12.96 9.54
C THR A 229 9.53 -13.86 9.26
N LEU A 230 9.46 -14.47 8.08
CA LEU A 230 8.42 -15.45 7.75
C LEU A 230 8.87 -16.86 8.15
N ASP A 231 8.04 -17.56 8.93
CA ASP A 231 8.21 -18.97 9.26
C ASP A 231 6.94 -19.79 8.90
N SER A 232 6.80 -20.99 9.47
CA SER A 232 5.63 -21.86 9.25
C SER A 232 4.33 -21.35 9.85
N GLU A 233 4.40 -20.52 10.88
CA GLU A 233 3.24 -19.97 11.60
C GLU A 233 2.83 -18.60 11.05
N GLY A 234 3.77 -17.85 10.47
CA GLY A 234 3.50 -16.61 9.77
C GLY A 234 4.65 -15.62 9.89
N PHE A 235 4.33 -14.33 9.89
CA PHE A 235 5.33 -13.30 10.15
C PHE A 235 5.56 -13.17 11.65
N MET A 236 6.82 -13.29 12.06
CA MET A 236 7.26 -13.19 13.44
C MET A 236 8.13 -11.95 13.62
N LEU A 237 7.86 -11.17 14.66
CA LEU A 237 8.72 -10.07 15.08
C LEU A 237 9.11 -10.30 16.53
N ASP A 238 10.40 -10.48 16.78
CA ASP A 238 10.95 -10.74 18.11
C ASP A 238 10.26 -11.91 18.84
N GLY A 239 9.96 -12.97 18.07
CA GLY A 239 9.29 -14.19 18.58
C GLY A 239 7.78 -14.06 18.73
N VAL A 240 7.19 -12.91 18.40
CA VAL A 240 5.75 -12.66 18.51
C VAL A 240 5.09 -12.74 17.12
N PRO A 241 4.05 -13.58 16.94
CA PRO A 241 3.24 -13.60 15.73
C PRO A 241 2.65 -12.23 15.42
N GLN A 242 2.78 -11.80 14.15
CA GLN A 242 2.29 -10.52 13.69
C GLN A 242 0.94 -10.68 13.02
N GLU A 243 -0.10 -10.28 13.73
CA GLU A 243 -1.44 -10.14 13.17
C GLU A 243 -1.63 -8.71 12.64
N GLY A 244 -1.55 -8.55 11.31
CA GLY A 244 -1.89 -7.29 10.64
C GLY A 244 -0.68 -6.60 10.01
N VAL A 245 -0.61 -5.27 10.18
CA VAL A 245 0.50 -4.41 9.77
C VAL A 245 1.49 -4.30 10.93
N PRO A 246 2.72 -4.81 10.78
CA PRO A 246 3.74 -4.70 11.81
C PRO A 246 3.96 -3.24 12.24
N TYR A 247 4.02 -3.02 13.56
CA TYR A 247 4.15 -1.70 14.21
C TYR A 247 2.97 -0.73 14.05
N TYR A 248 1.85 -1.17 13.49
CA TYR A 248 0.65 -0.35 13.30
C TYR A 248 -0.60 -1.05 13.85
N GLY A 249 -0.69 -2.36 13.70
CA GLY A 249 -1.85 -3.17 14.08
C GLY A 249 -2.79 -3.39 12.90
N GLU A 250 -4.05 -3.00 13.05
CA GLU A 250 -5.06 -3.23 12.02
C GLU A 250 -4.78 -2.42 10.75
N PRO A 251 -4.94 -3.00 9.54
CA PRO A 251 -4.78 -2.26 8.30
C PRO A 251 -5.75 -1.10 8.19
N ILE A 252 -5.31 -0.01 7.56
CA ILE A 252 -6.21 1.10 7.25
C ILE A 252 -7.30 0.62 6.31
N ARG A 253 -8.53 0.93 6.69
CA ARG A 253 -9.73 0.59 5.95
C ARG A 253 -10.63 1.80 5.76
N GLY A 254 -11.01 2.02 4.51
CA GLY A 254 -11.96 3.08 4.15
C GLY A 254 -11.45 4.48 4.49
N GLY A 255 -12.40 5.41 4.56
CA GLY A 255 -12.11 6.84 4.57
C GLY A 255 -11.67 7.35 3.20
N VAL A 256 -11.67 8.67 3.05
CA VAL A 256 -11.20 9.35 1.83
C VAL A 256 -9.77 9.80 2.05
N ARG A 257 -8.87 9.26 1.23
CA ARG A 257 -7.43 9.53 1.30
C ARG A 257 -7.14 10.86 0.63
N VAL A 258 -6.40 11.73 1.31
CA VAL A 258 -5.99 13.03 0.79
C VAL A 258 -4.48 13.03 0.61
N TYR A 259 -4.03 13.33 -0.61
CA TYR A 259 -2.63 13.38 -0.97
C TYR A 259 -2.21 14.82 -1.20
N LEU A 260 -1.01 15.19 -0.76
CA LEU A 260 -0.31 16.41 -1.16
C LEU A 260 0.96 16.01 -1.91
N ASP A 261 1.08 16.41 -3.17
CA ASP A 261 2.24 16.11 -4.02
C ASP A 261 2.65 14.63 -3.98
N ASN A 262 1.66 13.74 -4.11
CA ASN A 262 1.77 12.27 -4.11
C ASN A 262 2.03 11.62 -2.74
N ARG A 263 2.08 12.38 -1.65
CA ARG A 263 2.24 11.85 -0.30
C ARG A 263 0.91 11.84 0.43
N LEU A 264 0.58 10.75 1.10
CA LEU A 264 -0.61 10.68 1.95
C LEU A 264 -0.49 11.71 3.07
N ALA A 265 -1.37 12.70 3.07
CA ALA A 265 -1.36 13.82 4.01
C ALA A 265 -2.41 13.66 5.10
N ALA A 266 -3.60 13.15 4.73
CA ALA A 266 -4.70 12.92 5.67
C ALA A 266 -5.62 11.81 5.18
N ILE A 267 -6.46 11.31 6.10
CA ILE A 267 -7.57 10.43 5.76
C ILE A 267 -8.82 11.00 6.42
N ILE A 268 -9.82 11.34 5.61
CA ILE A 268 -11.13 11.76 6.09
C ILE A 268 -11.93 10.52 6.48
N LYS A 269 -12.19 10.36 7.78
CA LYS A 269 -13.09 9.33 8.30
C LYS A 269 -14.29 9.99 8.94
N ARG A 270 -15.49 9.62 8.50
CA ARG A 270 -16.76 10.22 8.97
C ARG A 270 -16.86 10.28 10.50
N GLN A 271 -16.48 9.20 11.18
CA GLN A 271 -16.57 9.09 12.63
C GLN A 271 -15.52 9.89 13.40
N GLU A 272 -14.46 10.35 12.72
CA GLU A 272 -13.39 11.17 13.29
C GLU A 272 -13.62 12.67 12.98
N LEU A 273 -14.69 13.02 12.26
CA LEU A 273 -15.04 14.41 11.97
C LEU A 273 -15.74 15.05 13.17
N ASP A 274 -15.29 16.25 13.53
CA ASP A 274 -15.91 17.07 14.56
C ASP A 274 -17.25 17.65 14.03
N PRO A 275 -18.40 17.26 14.57
CA PRO A 275 -19.69 17.78 14.13
C PRO A 275 -19.87 19.28 14.46
N THR A 276 -19.13 19.83 15.43
CA THR A 276 -19.23 21.25 15.81
C THR A 276 -18.52 22.17 14.81
N ALA A 277 -17.58 21.62 14.03
CA ALA A 277 -16.93 22.32 12.92
C ALA A 277 -17.74 22.28 11.61
N ALA A 278 -18.87 21.57 11.59
CA ALA A 278 -19.74 21.45 10.43
C ALA A 278 -20.83 22.53 10.39
N LYS A 279 -21.36 22.77 9.20
CA LYS A 279 -22.62 23.48 8.96
C LYS A 279 -23.66 22.51 8.40
N THR A 280 -24.93 22.80 8.61
CA THR A 280 -26.02 22.05 7.97
C THR A 280 -26.23 22.55 6.56
N ALA A 281 -26.08 21.69 5.56
CA ALA A 281 -26.35 21.98 4.17
C ALA A 281 -27.87 21.98 3.88
N ALA A 282 -28.26 22.47 2.69
CA ALA A 282 -29.67 22.57 2.28
C ALA A 282 -30.39 21.21 2.22
N ASN A 283 -29.65 20.12 2.03
CA ASN A 283 -30.15 18.74 2.05
C ASN A 283 -30.26 18.15 3.47
N GLY A 284 -29.94 18.92 4.51
CA GLY A 284 -29.96 18.48 5.91
C GLY A 284 -28.71 17.71 6.36
N GLU A 285 -27.75 17.45 5.47
CA GLU A 285 -26.50 16.77 5.82
C GLU A 285 -25.48 17.74 6.44
N LEU A 286 -24.56 17.20 7.25
CA LEU A 286 -23.44 17.96 7.76
C LEU A 286 -22.39 18.17 6.68
N GLU A 287 -21.87 19.39 6.64
CA GLU A 287 -20.92 19.87 5.66
C GLU A 287 -19.73 20.56 6.35
N TRP A 288 -18.52 20.12 6.01
CA TRP A 288 -17.27 20.63 6.59
C TRP A 288 -16.50 21.45 5.56
N SER A 289 -15.78 22.48 6.01
CA SER A 289 -14.80 23.16 5.16
C SER A 289 -13.60 22.25 4.90
N LEU A 290 -13.27 22.02 3.63
CA LEU A 290 -12.11 21.22 3.23
C LEU A 290 -10.82 21.92 3.66
N GLY A 291 -10.71 23.23 3.42
CA GLY A 291 -9.53 24.01 3.81
C GLY A 291 -9.28 23.97 5.33
N ALA A 292 -10.31 24.14 6.15
CA ALA A 292 -10.18 24.07 7.61
C ALA A 292 -9.77 22.67 8.08
N PHE A 293 -10.37 21.61 7.51
CA PHE A 293 -9.97 20.23 7.80
C PHE A 293 -8.49 20.00 7.46
N LEU A 294 -8.05 20.41 6.27
CA LEU A 294 -6.66 20.24 5.82
C LEU A 294 -5.67 20.99 6.70
N ALA A 295 -5.99 22.23 7.07
CA ALA A 295 -5.17 23.02 7.99
C ALA A 295 -5.03 22.35 9.37
N ALA A 296 -6.11 21.77 9.90
CA ALA A 296 -6.08 21.02 11.15
C ALA A 296 -5.22 19.74 11.07
N GLN A 297 -5.05 19.17 9.88
CA GLN A 297 -4.14 18.06 9.60
C GLN A 297 -2.70 18.52 9.28
N GLY A 298 -2.41 19.82 9.40
CA GLY A 298 -1.09 20.39 9.12
C GLY A 298 -0.76 20.57 7.63
N VAL A 299 -1.76 20.51 6.75
CA VAL A 299 -1.58 20.75 5.31
C VAL A 299 -1.65 22.25 5.02
N ASP A 300 -0.57 22.79 4.45
CA ASP A 300 -0.50 24.18 3.99
C ASP A 300 -1.19 24.34 2.63
N THR A 301 -2.48 24.67 2.65
CA THR A 301 -3.28 24.84 1.43
C THR A 301 -2.92 26.11 0.65
N SER A 302 -2.15 27.04 1.21
CA SER A 302 -1.78 28.29 0.53
C SER A 302 -0.87 28.06 -0.68
N LYS A 303 -0.15 26.93 -0.70
CA LYS A 303 0.72 26.52 -1.80
C LYS A 303 0.03 25.62 -2.82
N VAL A 304 -1.21 25.19 -2.55
CA VAL A 304 -1.94 24.29 -3.43
C VAL A 304 -2.52 25.09 -4.59
N VAL A 305 -2.19 24.70 -5.81
CA VAL A 305 -2.63 25.38 -7.03
C VAL A 305 -3.78 24.65 -7.73
N GLU A 306 -3.96 23.37 -7.45
CA GLU A 306 -5.08 22.57 -7.95
C GLU A 306 -5.41 21.37 -7.06
N LEU A 307 -6.65 20.91 -7.19
CA LEU A 307 -7.17 19.70 -6.56
C LEU A 307 -7.77 18.80 -7.64
N TRP A 308 -7.51 17.49 -7.55
CA TRP A 308 -8.18 16.46 -8.32
C TRP A 308 -9.03 15.57 -7.42
N ALA A 309 -10.31 15.46 -7.74
CA ALA A 309 -11.17 14.43 -7.19
C ALA A 309 -10.90 13.11 -7.92
N ILE A 310 -10.60 12.07 -7.15
CA ILE A 310 -10.37 10.73 -7.64
C ILE A 310 -11.63 9.91 -7.37
N ARG A 311 -12.27 9.40 -8.43
CA ARG A 311 -13.41 8.50 -8.35
C ARG A 311 -13.32 7.43 -9.41
N ASP A 312 -13.85 6.25 -9.08
CA ASP A 312 -13.83 5.07 -9.94
C ASP A 312 -12.42 4.79 -10.47
N ASP A 313 -11.46 4.90 -9.54
CA ASP A 313 -10.02 4.76 -9.71
C ASP A 313 -9.36 5.76 -10.68
N LYS A 314 -9.99 6.88 -11.04
CA LYS A 314 -9.42 7.88 -11.96
C LYS A 314 -9.46 9.29 -11.39
N ARG A 315 -8.48 10.12 -11.76
CA ARG A 315 -8.56 11.59 -11.61
C ARG A 315 -9.62 12.11 -12.59
N ALA A 316 -10.80 12.43 -12.08
CA ALA A 316 -11.98 12.67 -12.90
C ALA A 316 -12.32 14.16 -13.01
N ASP A 317 -12.22 14.89 -11.89
CA ASP A 317 -12.66 16.28 -11.81
C ASP A 317 -11.52 17.12 -11.23
N LYS A 318 -11.17 18.21 -11.93
CA LYS A 318 -10.11 19.17 -11.56
C LYS A 318 -10.75 20.44 -11.03
N PHE A 319 -10.19 20.96 -9.93
CA PHE A 319 -10.60 22.22 -9.32
C PHE A 319 -9.38 23.15 -9.20
N PRO A 320 -9.50 24.43 -9.59
CA PRO A 320 -8.45 25.42 -9.40
C PRO A 320 -8.28 25.81 -7.93
N ALA A 321 -7.14 26.41 -7.59
CA ALA A 321 -6.83 26.92 -6.25
C ALA A 321 -7.93 27.78 -5.63
N SER A 322 -8.56 28.63 -6.45
CA SER A 322 -9.64 29.54 -6.02
C SER A 322 -10.79 28.79 -5.35
N ASP A 323 -11.11 27.61 -5.86
CA ASP A 323 -12.26 26.83 -5.44
C ASP A 323 -11.97 26.08 -4.14
N ILE A 324 -10.72 25.71 -3.90
CA ILE A 324 -10.30 24.90 -2.74
C ILE A 324 -10.59 25.62 -1.41
N SER A 325 -10.37 26.93 -1.36
CA SER A 325 -10.54 27.74 -0.15
C SER A 325 -12.00 27.78 0.33
N ALA A 326 -12.94 27.84 -0.61
CA ALA A 326 -14.38 27.81 -0.36
C ALA A 326 -14.96 26.39 -0.39
N MET A 327 -14.16 25.38 -0.75
CA MET A 327 -14.61 24.01 -0.94
C MET A 327 -15.07 23.43 0.38
N THR A 328 -16.22 22.79 0.32
CA THR A 328 -16.77 22.01 1.41
C THR A 328 -16.91 20.55 0.99
N PHE A 329 -17.10 19.68 1.98
CA PHE A 329 -17.40 18.27 1.72
C PHE A 329 -18.44 17.72 2.69
N GLN A 330 -19.20 16.73 2.22
CA GLN A 330 -20.14 15.95 3.00
C GLN A 330 -19.66 14.51 3.08
N ALA A 331 -19.62 13.95 4.30
CA ALA A 331 -19.29 12.56 4.56
C ALA A 331 -20.55 11.73 4.84
N SER A 332 -21.58 11.88 4.01
CA SER A 332 -22.87 11.20 4.20
C SER A 332 -22.79 9.71 3.87
N SER A 333 -23.73 8.91 4.38
CA SER A 333 -23.84 7.49 4.02
C SER A 333 -24.13 7.27 2.54
N GLN A 334 -24.66 8.28 1.85
CA GLN A 334 -24.96 8.24 0.43
C GLN A 334 -23.69 8.32 -0.44
N ALA A 335 -22.55 8.73 0.13
CA ALA A 335 -21.30 8.90 -0.60
C ALA A 335 -20.60 7.57 -0.97
N LYS A 336 -21.18 6.40 -0.62
CA LYS A 336 -20.71 5.05 -0.99
C LYS A 336 -19.21 4.83 -0.73
N GLY A 337 -18.73 5.24 0.44
CA GLY A 337 -17.31 5.13 0.82
C GLY A 337 -16.42 6.24 0.23
N GLY A 338 -17.01 7.34 -0.21
CA GLY A 338 -16.33 8.60 -0.55
C GLY A 338 -16.80 9.77 0.30
N VAL A 339 -16.46 10.97 -0.14
CA VAL A 339 -17.08 12.24 0.26
C VAL A 339 -17.72 12.90 -0.96
N LEU A 340 -18.67 13.78 -0.74
CA LEU A 340 -19.28 14.60 -1.78
C LEU A 340 -18.69 16.01 -1.66
N LEU A 341 -18.01 16.48 -2.70
CA LEU A 341 -17.36 17.78 -2.75
C LEU A 341 -18.31 18.83 -3.33
N THR A 342 -18.27 20.02 -2.73
CA THR A 342 -19.05 21.20 -3.10
C THR A 342 -20.57 20.97 -3.06
N ASP A 343 -21.30 22.04 -3.35
CA ASP A 343 -22.74 22.05 -3.64
C ASP A 343 -23.16 21.13 -4.81
N LYS A 344 -22.24 20.80 -5.72
CA LYS A 344 -22.46 19.91 -6.86
C LYS A 344 -22.42 18.43 -6.49
N LEU A 345 -22.09 18.12 -5.24
CA LEU A 345 -22.03 16.76 -4.70
C LEU A 345 -21.12 15.83 -5.52
N ILE A 346 -19.95 16.34 -5.94
CA ILE A 346 -19.00 15.58 -6.74
C ILE A 346 -18.34 14.53 -5.86
N ARG A 347 -18.60 13.24 -6.15
CA ARG A 347 -18.02 12.14 -5.36
C ARG A 347 -16.50 12.07 -5.52
N ALA A 348 -15.80 11.97 -4.40
CA ALA A 348 -14.38 11.67 -4.33
C ALA A 348 -14.13 10.47 -3.39
N ASN A 349 -13.48 9.43 -3.90
CA ASN A 349 -12.95 8.32 -3.09
C ASN A 349 -11.53 8.60 -2.58
N ALA A 350 -10.81 9.48 -3.28
CA ALA A 350 -9.57 10.08 -2.83
C ALA A 350 -9.45 11.50 -3.41
N ILE A 351 -8.59 12.32 -2.83
CA ILE A 351 -8.33 13.71 -3.23
C ILE A 351 -6.83 13.87 -3.43
N ALA A 352 -6.40 14.43 -4.56
CA ALA A 352 -5.00 14.78 -4.79
C ALA A 352 -4.84 16.30 -4.90
N LEU A 353 -4.05 16.87 -4.01
CA LEU A 353 -3.66 18.27 -3.98
C LEU A 353 -2.27 18.41 -4.60
N HIS A 354 -2.08 19.44 -5.41
CA HIS A 354 -0.80 19.70 -6.06
C HIS A 354 -0.33 21.13 -5.82
N THR A 355 0.96 21.29 -5.51
CA THR A 355 1.61 22.61 -5.39
C THR A 355 2.12 23.15 -6.72
N ARG A 356 2.12 22.31 -7.77
CA ARG A 356 2.33 22.69 -9.16
C ARG A 356 1.14 22.23 -9.99
N ALA A 357 0.73 23.04 -10.96
CA ALA A 357 -0.34 22.65 -11.87
C ALA A 357 0.12 21.46 -12.73
N LEU A 358 -0.74 20.46 -12.87
CA LEU A 358 -0.46 19.31 -13.72
C LEU A 358 -0.76 19.64 -15.18
N GLU A 359 0.20 19.33 -16.04
CA GLU A 359 0.05 19.38 -17.49
C GLU A 359 -0.61 18.10 -18.01
N PRO A 360 -1.24 18.11 -19.19
CA PRO A 360 -1.79 16.89 -19.80
C PRO A 360 -0.78 15.74 -19.89
N ALA A 361 0.50 16.04 -20.14
CA ALA A 361 1.58 15.05 -20.19
C ALA A 361 1.99 14.47 -18.83
N ASP A 362 1.60 15.13 -17.73
CA ASP A 362 1.78 14.58 -16.38
C ASP A 362 0.74 13.48 -16.10
N MET A 363 -0.43 13.54 -16.74
CA MET A 363 -1.53 12.63 -16.44
C MET A 363 -1.18 11.16 -16.76
N PRO A 364 -1.66 10.20 -15.95
CA PRO A 364 -1.32 8.80 -16.16
C PRO A 364 -1.86 8.28 -17.50
N ILE A 365 -0.97 7.75 -18.33
CA ILE A 365 -1.30 7.19 -19.65
C ILE A 365 -2.09 5.88 -19.48
N THR A 366 -3.28 5.77 -20.09
CA THR A 366 -4.22 4.65 -19.91
C THR A 366 -4.14 3.57 -20.99
N THR A 367 -3.64 3.91 -22.17
CA THR A 367 -3.46 3.02 -23.33
C THR A 367 -2.02 3.09 -23.79
N ALA A 368 -1.49 1.98 -24.33
CA ALA A 368 -0.24 2.08 -25.07
C ALA A 368 -0.52 2.91 -26.32
N ASP A 369 0.47 3.68 -26.78
CA ASP A 369 0.42 4.18 -28.15
C ASP A 369 0.47 2.96 -29.08
N ASP A 370 -0.45 2.92 -30.04
CA ASP A 370 -0.45 1.88 -31.07
C ASP A 370 0.71 2.18 -32.03
N ASP A 371 1.90 1.67 -31.72
CA ASP A 371 3.04 1.62 -32.64
C ASP A 371 2.88 0.53 -33.72
#